data_AF-A0A938VDS3-F1
#
_entry.id   AF-A0A938VDS3-F1
#
_cell.length_a   1.000
_cell.length_b   1.000
_cell.length_c   1.000
_cell.angle_alpha   90.00
_cell.angle_beta   90.00
_cell.angle_gamma   90.00
#
_symmetry.space_group_name_H-M   'P 1'
#
loop_
_entity.id
_entity.type
_entity.pdbx_description
1 polymer ?
#
loop_
_entity_poly.entity_id
_entity_poly.type
_entity_poly.pdbx_seq_one_letter_code
_entity_poly.pdbx_strand_id
1 'polypeptide(L)'
;MKPPEGPFTAAIADRTLEVIRQFGRFRGGPDAAAASLCMAITTTPFEERETVFAALLTLCGVSTEQWTTPLSVPGGGVIASTPRDAMLMLIDRERTYLSNVPAHSAFARVVRALVRRGDLARLVVTPRDRLYSALVTAT
;
A
#
# COMPACT_ATOMS: atom_id res chain seq x y z
N MET A 1 -14.72 5.84 -9.50
CA MET A 1 -14.55 4.39 -9.25
C MET A 1 -14.60 4.20 -7.73
N LYS A 2 -15.21 3.13 -7.23
CA LYS A 2 -15.29 2.78 -5.80
C LYS A 2 -14.09 1.88 -5.46
N PRO A 3 -13.59 1.78 -4.21
CA PRO A 3 -12.58 0.76 -3.89
C PRO A 3 -13.10 -0.61 -4.35
N PRO A 4 -12.23 -1.57 -4.70
CA PRO A 4 -12.68 -2.93 -4.90
C PRO A 4 -13.38 -3.38 -3.60
N GLU A 5 -14.67 -3.69 -3.72
CA GLU A 5 -15.47 -4.28 -2.65
C GLU A 5 -15.55 -5.78 -2.87
N GLY A 6 -15.41 -6.55 -1.81
CA GLY A 6 -15.39 -8.01 -1.89
C GLY A 6 -14.00 -8.61 -2.09
N PRO A 7 -13.95 -9.96 -2.20
CA PRO A 7 -12.72 -10.73 -2.08
C PRO A 7 -11.75 -10.45 -3.22
N PHE A 8 -10.45 -10.31 -2.89
CA PHE A 8 -9.42 -10.13 -3.89
C PHE A 8 -9.24 -11.39 -4.74
N THR A 9 -8.99 -11.22 -6.04
CA THR A 9 -8.69 -12.36 -6.93
C THR A 9 -7.36 -13.02 -6.54
N ALA A 10 -7.17 -14.27 -6.93
CA ALA A 10 -5.91 -14.99 -6.66
C ALA A 10 -4.68 -14.27 -7.23
N ALA A 11 -4.79 -13.69 -8.43
CA ALA A 11 -3.71 -12.92 -9.05
C ALA A 11 -3.34 -11.67 -8.23
N ILE A 12 -4.35 -10.92 -7.74
CA ILE A 12 -4.12 -9.76 -6.88
C ILE A 12 -3.50 -10.20 -5.55
N ALA A 13 -4.00 -11.28 -4.95
CA ALA A 13 -3.43 -11.81 -3.71
C ALA A 13 -1.96 -12.19 -3.90
N ASP A 14 -1.62 -12.91 -4.97
CA ASP A 14 -0.26 -13.29 -5.28
C ASP A 14 0.65 -12.08 -5.49
N ARG A 15 0.18 -11.06 -6.22
CA ARG A 15 0.94 -9.83 -6.45
C ARG A 15 1.13 -9.02 -5.16
N THR A 16 0.10 -8.88 -4.33
CA THR A 16 0.21 -8.24 -3.02
C THR A 16 1.21 -8.95 -2.12
N LEU A 17 1.18 -10.28 -2.09
CA LEU A 17 2.13 -11.08 -1.32
C LEU A 17 3.56 -10.96 -1.84
N GLU A 18 3.75 -10.79 -3.15
CA GLU A 18 5.04 -10.49 -3.75
C GLU A 18 5.58 -9.14 -3.26
N VAL A 19 4.74 -8.08 -3.28
CA VAL A 19 5.11 -6.75 -2.78
C VAL A 19 5.50 -6.80 -1.30
N ILE A 20 4.74 -7.51 -0.46
CA ILE A 20 5.06 -7.70 0.96
C ILE A 20 6.41 -8.42 1.14
N ARG A 21 6.68 -9.47 0.35
CA ARG A 21 7.95 -10.21 0.42
C ARG A 21 9.15 -9.37 -0.01
N GLN A 22 8.99 -8.53 -1.03
CA GLN A 22 10.04 -7.60 -1.45
C GLN A 22 10.39 -6.64 -0.30
N PHE A 23 9.37 -6.12 0.40
CA PHE A 23 9.57 -5.30 1.59
C PHE A 23 10.30 -6.05 2.72
N GLY A 24 9.99 -7.33 2.93
CA GLY A 24 10.60 -8.14 3.99
C GLY A 24 12.09 -8.43 3.84
N ARG A 25 12.64 -8.25 2.64
CA ARG A 25 14.09 -8.41 2.38
C ARG A 25 14.88 -7.11 2.62
N PHE A 26 14.18 -6.02 2.93
CA PHE A 26 14.78 -4.71 3.05
C PHE A 26 15.50 -4.53 4.40
N ARG A 27 16.74 -4.03 4.37
CA ARG A 27 17.60 -3.82 5.56
C ARG A 27 17.86 -2.34 5.88
N GLY A 28 17.22 -1.40 5.17
CA GLY A 28 17.39 0.04 5.39
C GLY A 28 16.36 0.64 6.36
N GLY A 29 16.52 1.93 6.67
CA GLY A 29 15.61 2.66 7.55
C GLY A 29 14.20 2.92 6.96
N PRO A 30 13.26 3.46 7.77
CA PRO A 30 11.85 3.62 7.38
C PRO A 30 11.61 4.39 6.07
N ASP A 31 12.42 5.42 5.81
CA ASP A 31 12.26 6.23 4.60
C ASP A 31 12.67 5.47 3.33
N ALA A 32 13.73 4.65 3.42
CA ALA A 32 14.17 3.83 2.30
C ALA A 32 13.22 2.63 2.10
N ALA A 33 12.65 2.11 3.18
CA ALA A 33 11.61 1.07 3.12
C ALA A 33 10.33 1.60 2.45
N ALA A 34 9.92 2.83 2.76
CA ALA A 34 8.80 3.49 2.12
C ALA A 34 9.06 3.77 0.63
N ALA A 35 10.27 4.19 0.26
CA ALA A 35 10.65 4.38 -1.15
C ALA A 35 10.59 3.06 -1.93
N SER A 36 11.12 1.97 -1.35
CA SER A 36 11.06 0.64 -1.97
C SER A 36 9.63 0.15 -2.14
N LEU A 37 8.75 0.39 -1.16
CA LEU A 37 7.34 0.03 -1.28
C LEU A 37 6.62 0.89 -2.33
N CYS A 38 6.93 2.18 -2.43
CA CYS A 38 6.40 3.03 -3.50
C CYS A 38 6.74 2.44 -4.87
N MET A 39 8.01 2.07 -5.10
CA MET A 39 8.45 1.44 -6.35
C MET A 39 7.74 0.11 -6.63
N ALA A 40 7.60 -0.75 -5.62
CA ALA A 40 6.92 -2.04 -5.79
C ALA A 40 5.45 -1.86 -6.21
N ILE A 41 4.77 -0.85 -5.66
CA ILE A 41 3.38 -0.55 -6.04
C ILE A 41 3.33 0.08 -7.44
N THR A 42 4.18 1.06 -7.76
CA THR A 42 4.10 1.77 -9.05
C THR A 42 4.57 0.93 -10.23
N THR A 43 5.41 -0.08 -10.00
CA THR A 43 5.78 -1.08 -11.02
C THR A 43 4.75 -2.19 -11.21
N THR A 44 3.68 -2.22 -10.41
CA THR A 44 2.52 -3.09 -10.66
C THR A 44 1.77 -2.58 -11.90
N PRO A 45 1.27 -3.48 -12.77
CA PRO A 45 0.44 -3.10 -13.92
C PRO A 45 -0.65 -2.12 -13.55
N PHE A 46 -0.91 -1.15 -14.43
CA PHE A 46 -1.78 -0.02 -14.15
C PHE A 46 -3.19 -0.46 -13.72
N GLU A 47 -3.72 -1.49 -14.38
CA GLU A 47 -5.04 -2.07 -14.17
C GLU A 47 -5.18 -2.76 -12.80
N GLU A 48 -4.06 -3.20 -12.22
CA GLU A 48 -4.02 -3.93 -10.95
C GLU A 48 -3.58 -3.05 -9.78
N ARG A 49 -2.89 -1.93 -10.06
CA ARG A 49 -2.21 -1.11 -9.06
C ARG A 49 -3.11 -0.61 -7.95
N GLU A 50 -4.30 -0.09 -8.29
CA GLU A 50 -5.26 0.38 -7.29
C GLU A 50 -5.68 -0.78 -6.37
N THR A 51 -5.97 -1.94 -6.95
CA THR A 51 -6.44 -3.13 -6.23
C THR A 51 -5.33 -3.77 -5.36
N VAL A 52 -4.09 -3.78 -5.84
CA VAL A 52 -2.93 -4.24 -5.06
C VAL A 52 -2.65 -3.29 -3.89
N PHE A 53 -2.70 -1.98 -4.13
CA PHE A 53 -2.61 -1.01 -3.04
C PHE A 53 -3.77 -1.17 -2.07
N ALA A 54 -4.94 -1.55 -2.58
CA ALA A 54 -6.10 -1.78 -1.74
C ALA A 54 -5.89 -2.91 -0.75
N ALA A 55 -5.48 -4.04 -1.28
CA ALA A 55 -5.14 -5.24 -0.53
C ALA A 55 -4.07 -4.95 0.53
N LEU A 56 -3.05 -4.15 0.21
CA LEU A 56 -2.02 -3.73 1.17
C LEU A 56 -2.59 -2.90 2.32
N LEU A 57 -3.46 -1.93 2.01
CA LEU A 57 -4.12 -1.09 3.02
C LEU A 57 -4.99 -1.95 3.95
N THR A 58 -5.81 -2.84 3.39
CA THR A 58 -6.63 -3.78 4.14
C THR A 58 -5.79 -4.64 5.08
N LEU A 59 -4.69 -5.22 4.58
CA LEU A 59 -3.77 -6.01 5.42
C LEU A 59 -3.08 -5.17 6.50
N CYS A 60 -2.86 -3.89 6.26
CA CYS A 60 -2.36 -2.96 7.27
C CYS A 60 -3.45 -2.49 8.26
N GLY A 61 -4.68 -3.04 8.18
CA GLY A 61 -5.80 -2.64 9.01
C GLY A 61 -6.37 -1.26 8.66
N VAL A 62 -6.15 -0.79 7.43
CA VAL A 62 -6.82 0.40 6.88
C VAL A 62 -8.05 -0.06 6.11
N SER A 63 -9.21 0.04 6.75
CA SER A 63 -10.49 -0.39 6.15
C SER A 63 -10.89 0.51 4.99
N THR A 64 -11.79 0.04 4.13
CA THR A 64 -12.30 0.81 2.97
C THR A 64 -12.96 2.13 3.39
N GLU A 65 -13.59 2.20 4.56
CA GLU A 65 -14.14 3.45 5.11
C GLU A 65 -13.03 4.46 5.43
N GLN A 66 -11.86 3.99 5.88
CA GLN A 66 -10.74 4.87 6.22
C GLN A 66 -10.04 5.43 4.98
N TRP A 67 -10.29 4.89 3.78
CA TRP A 67 -9.68 5.38 2.54
C TRP A 67 -10.12 6.78 2.14
N THR A 68 -11.28 7.22 2.63
CA THR A 68 -11.81 8.56 2.40
C THR A 68 -11.41 9.51 3.53
N THR A 69 -10.56 9.07 4.45
CA THR A 69 -10.10 9.87 5.59
C THR A 69 -8.58 9.97 5.67
N PRO A 70 -8.06 11.08 6.21
CA PRO A 70 -6.64 11.23 6.56
C PRO A 70 -6.13 10.10 7.47
N LEU A 71 -4.94 9.56 7.20
CA LEU A 71 -4.34 8.52 8.05
C LEU A 71 -3.62 9.12 9.26
N SER A 72 -3.91 8.62 10.44
CA SER A 72 -3.10 8.88 11.63
C SER A 72 -1.79 8.09 11.62
N VAL A 73 -0.72 8.71 12.12
CA VAL A 73 0.59 8.09 12.32
C VAL A 73 0.98 8.09 13.80
N PRO A 74 1.83 7.13 14.24
CA PRO A 74 2.36 7.14 15.61
C PRO A 74 3.01 8.49 15.95
N GLY A 75 2.78 8.97 17.18
CA GLY A 75 3.24 10.30 17.62
C GLY A 75 2.24 11.44 17.39
N GLY A 76 0.97 11.13 17.08
CA GLY A 76 -0.12 12.12 16.99
C GLY A 76 -0.19 12.88 15.66
N GLY A 77 0.62 12.51 14.66
CA GLY A 77 0.57 13.11 13.33
C GLY A 77 -0.58 12.58 12.47
N VAL A 78 -0.99 13.37 11.48
CA VAL A 78 -2.00 12.98 10.48
C VAL A 78 -1.50 13.32 9.08
N ILE A 79 -1.68 12.39 8.14
CA ILE A 79 -1.47 12.65 6.72
C ILE A 79 -2.74 13.28 6.17
N ALA A 80 -2.68 14.58 5.87
CA ALA A 80 -3.82 15.35 5.36
C ALA A 80 -4.46 14.80 4.06
N SER A 81 -3.74 13.94 3.34
CA SER A 81 -4.24 13.27 2.14
C SER A 81 -4.91 11.94 2.50
N THR A 82 -6.07 11.69 1.90
CA THR A 82 -6.70 10.37 1.95
C THR A 82 -5.86 9.37 1.14
N PRO A 83 -5.81 8.08 1.51
CA PRO A 83 -5.10 7.06 0.73
C PRO A 83 -5.55 6.99 -0.73
N ARG A 84 -6.87 7.13 -0.97
CA ARG A 84 -7.44 7.06 -2.32
C ARG A 84 -6.98 8.23 -3.18
N ASP A 85 -7.13 9.46 -2.69
CA ASP A 85 -6.78 10.65 -3.47
C ASP A 85 -5.27 10.69 -3.72
N ALA A 86 -4.49 10.28 -2.72
CA ALA A 86 -3.04 10.17 -2.83
C ALA A 86 -2.62 9.24 -3.99
N MET A 87 -3.28 8.08 -4.13
CA MET A 87 -3.05 7.15 -5.25
C MET A 87 -3.52 7.74 -6.58
N LEU A 88 -4.71 8.33 -6.64
CA LEU A 88 -5.25 8.91 -7.89
C LEU A 88 -4.36 10.05 -8.41
N MET A 89 -3.85 10.91 -7.52
CA MET A 89 -2.90 11.96 -7.88
C MET A 89 -1.57 11.41 -8.41
N LEU A 90 -1.16 10.23 -7.94
CA LEU A 90 0.02 9.55 -8.46
C LEU A 90 -0.25 9.01 -9.87
N ILE A 91 -1.35 8.29 -10.05
CA ILE A 91 -1.80 7.72 -11.33
C ILE A 91 -1.92 8.81 -12.40
N ASP A 92 -2.51 9.95 -12.05
CA ASP A 92 -2.65 11.11 -12.95
C ASP A 92 -1.29 11.68 -13.38
N ARG A 93 -0.31 11.71 -12.46
CA ARG A 93 1.07 12.15 -12.73
C ARG A 93 1.94 11.11 -13.43
N GLU A 94 1.68 9.81 -13.26
CA GLU A 94 2.51 8.71 -13.76
C GLU A 94 2.24 8.29 -15.21
N ARG A 95 1.47 9.08 -15.96
CA ARG A 95 1.51 9.02 -17.43
C ARG A 95 2.90 9.32 -18.02
N THR A 96 3.90 9.67 -17.20
CA THR A 96 5.20 10.16 -17.69
C THR A 96 6.47 9.47 -17.17
N TYR A 97 6.58 8.89 -15.96
CA TYR A 97 7.84 8.24 -15.51
C TYR A 97 7.63 7.16 -14.42
N LEU A 98 8.12 5.93 -14.66
CA LEU A 98 7.93 4.75 -13.78
C LEU A 98 8.95 4.63 -12.63
N SER A 99 9.96 5.51 -12.52
CA SER A 99 11.11 5.25 -11.64
C SER A 99 11.27 6.18 -10.42
N ASN A 100 10.53 7.30 -10.33
CA ASN A 100 10.77 8.31 -9.29
C ASN A 100 9.47 8.89 -8.72
N VAL A 101 8.86 8.18 -7.76
CA VAL A 101 7.81 8.76 -6.92
C VAL A 101 8.42 9.84 -6.01
N PRO A 102 8.02 11.12 -6.13
CA PRO A 102 8.60 12.16 -5.28
C PRO A 102 8.30 11.88 -3.80
N ALA A 103 9.32 11.99 -2.95
CA ALA A 103 9.22 11.75 -1.51
C ALA A 103 8.12 12.59 -0.81
N HIS A 104 7.84 13.78 -1.34
CA HIS A 104 6.84 14.72 -0.82
C HIS A 104 5.43 14.51 -1.41
N SER A 105 5.27 13.58 -2.35
CA SER A 105 3.96 13.27 -2.94
C SER A 105 2.99 12.75 -1.88
N ALA A 106 1.70 13.00 -2.09
CA ALA A 106 0.65 12.48 -1.23
C ALA A 106 0.76 10.96 -1.06
N PHE A 107 1.02 10.24 -2.14
CA PHE A 107 1.23 8.79 -2.14
C PHE A 107 2.42 8.36 -1.28
N ALA A 108 3.60 8.95 -1.49
CA ALA A 108 4.78 8.62 -0.70
C ALA A 108 4.58 8.89 0.80
N ARG A 109 3.83 9.93 1.16
CA ARG A 109 3.46 10.19 2.55
C ARG A 109 2.61 9.05 3.11
N VAL A 110 1.55 8.65 2.40
CA VAL A 110 0.67 7.54 2.82
C VAL A 110 1.46 6.25 3.02
N VAL A 111 2.35 5.91 2.08
CA VAL A 111 3.23 4.74 2.20
C VAL A 111 4.15 4.85 3.42
N ARG A 112 4.74 6.02 3.68
CA ARG A 112 5.54 6.27 4.90
C ARG A 112 4.72 6.11 6.18
N ALA A 113 3.44 6.50 6.20
CA ALA A 113 2.58 6.23 7.36
C ALA A 113 2.48 4.73 7.64
N LEU A 114 2.21 3.92 6.62
CA LEU A 114 2.06 2.47 6.78
C LEU A 114 3.35 1.84 7.32
N VAL A 115 4.51 2.29 6.84
CA VAL A 115 5.81 1.84 7.34
C VAL A 115 6.01 2.27 8.80
N ARG A 116 5.72 3.53 9.14
CA ARG A 116 5.89 4.06 10.50
C ARG A 116 4.94 3.44 11.51
N ARG A 117 3.74 3.04 11.09
CA ARG A 117 2.79 2.26 11.91
C ARG A 117 3.33 0.86 12.26
N GLY A 118 4.35 0.38 11.56
CA GLY A 118 4.93 -0.95 11.76
C GLY A 118 4.08 -2.07 11.15
N ASP A 119 2.97 -1.74 10.49
CA ASP A 119 2.02 -2.72 9.98
C ASP A 119 2.67 -3.66 8.95
N LEU A 120 3.44 -3.09 8.02
CA LEU A 120 4.16 -3.84 7.00
C LEU A 120 5.21 -4.80 7.57
N ALA A 121 5.90 -4.40 8.65
CA ALA A 121 6.87 -5.28 9.31
C ALA A 121 6.18 -6.52 9.91
N ARG A 122 4.96 -6.36 10.44
CA ARG A 122 4.14 -7.50 10.90
C ARG A 122 3.70 -8.39 9.75
N LEU A 123 3.34 -7.82 8.61
CA LEU A 123 2.92 -8.60 7.43
C LEU A 123 4.06 -9.47 6.89
N VAL A 124 5.29 -8.98 6.89
CA VAL A 124 6.47 -9.75 6.43
C VAL A 124 6.66 -11.07 7.17
N VAL A 125 6.44 -11.05 8.49
CA VAL A 125 6.61 -12.24 9.34
C VAL A 125 5.35 -13.10 9.42
N THR A 126 4.24 -12.64 8.84
CA THR A 126 2.99 -13.39 8.83
C THR A 126 3.05 -14.50 7.77
N PRO A 127 2.67 -15.76 8.10
CA PRO A 127 2.63 -16.85 7.13
C PRO A 127 1.82 -16.50 5.89
N ARG A 128 2.34 -16.86 4.70
CA ARG A 128 1.71 -16.57 3.40
C ARG A 128 0.24 -16.98 3.38
N ASP A 129 -0.07 -18.20 3.85
CA ASP A 129 -1.42 -18.75 3.79
C ASP A 129 -2.42 -17.96 4.64
N ARG A 130 -1.96 -17.38 5.75
CA ARG A 130 -2.79 -16.49 6.59
C ARG A 130 -3.08 -15.18 5.88
N LEU A 131 -2.07 -14.58 5.25
CA LEU A 131 -2.25 -13.35 4.46
C LEU A 131 -3.16 -13.59 3.26
N TYR A 132 -2.96 -14.70 2.56
CA TYR A 132 -3.80 -15.10 1.44
C TYR A 132 -5.25 -15.28 1.88
N SER A 133 -5.48 -16.02 2.97
CA SER A 133 -6.81 -16.21 3.53
C SER A 133 -7.45 -14.88 3.90
N ALA A 134 -6.72 -13.99 4.58
CA ALA A 134 -7.21 -12.67 4.97
C ALA A 134 -7.62 -11.82 3.77
N LEU A 135 -6.88 -11.88 2.65
CA LEU A 135 -7.22 -11.18 1.42
C LEU A 135 -8.47 -11.75 0.74
N VAL A 136 -8.58 -13.07 0.67
CA VAL A 136 -9.73 -13.73 0.02
C VAL A 136 -11.01 -13.63 0.87
N THR A 137 -10.90 -13.32 2.16
CA THR A 137 -12.06 -13.10 3.05
C THR A 137 -12.33 -11.62 3.35
N ALA A 138 -11.46 -10.71 2.94
CA ALA A 138 -11.70 -9.28 3.12
C ALA A 138 -12.88 -8.85 2.22
N THR A 139 -13.98 -8.43 2.86
CA THR A 139 -15.20 -7.93 2.22
C THR A 139 -15.21 -6.42 2.17
#